data_AF-A0A1J7HZC4-F1
#
_entry.id   AF-A0A1J7HZC4-F1
#
_cell.length_a   1.000
_cell.length_b   1.000
_cell.length_c   1.000
_cell.angle_alpha   90.00
_cell.angle_beta   90.00
_cell.angle_gamma   90.00
#
_symmetry.space_group_name_H-M   'P 1'
#
loop_
_entity.id
_entity.type
_entity.pdbx_description
1 polymer ?
#
loop_
_entity_poly.entity_id
_entity_poly.type
_entity_poly.pdbx_seq_one_letter_code
_entity_poly.pdbx_strand_id
1 'polypeptide(L)'
;MMRTLVEEDDLSTKALGRWPVFYYGMGHMLNDITASCWFTYLLLFLTEIGLSPRNAATVMLSGQVADGFATIFAGELIDRFGHFKIWHGAGSLLVAVSFSSVFGGCLPCKIFASSSCTFETVSYSAFAAIFNVGWAATQVSHMSMVSCITLNSTSRVALASCRNAFTMVANLSLYAVAFIVFSVINGKTYVDVQNQYRWIAYLSICIGCCFVAIFLLSTKEPRLKVGIHGEIRARISWVYWFKRVLYYQVALNYVLTRLVVNVSQAYLAFYVINDLQMAQSAKALVYGQFCPL
;
A
#
# COMPACT_ATOMS: atom_id res chain seq x y z
N MET A 1 -8.16 4.82 39.04
CA MET A 1 -8.84 5.00 37.74
C MET A 1 -8.84 6.47 37.32
N MET A 2 -9.44 7.40 38.06
CA MET A 2 -9.51 8.82 37.67
C MET A 2 -8.15 9.54 37.58
N ARG A 3 -7.17 9.26 38.48
CA ARG A 3 -5.80 9.81 38.39
C ARG A 3 -5.03 9.33 37.14
N THR A 4 -5.17 8.06 36.79
CA THR A 4 -4.50 7.43 35.64
C THR A 4 -5.00 8.02 34.32
N LEU A 5 -6.25 8.46 34.28
CA LEU A 5 -6.90 9.03 33.10
C LEU A 5 -6.51 10.51 32.90
N VAL A 6 -6.36 11.27 33.98
CA VAL A 6 -5.82 12.64 33.93
C VAL A 6 -4.35 12.63 33.47
N GLU A 7 -3.55 11.66 33.91
CA GLU A 7 -2.17 11.48 33.43
C GLU A 7 -2.10 11.09 31.94
N GLU A 8 -3.00 10.25 31.43
CA GLU A 8 -3.05 9.87 30.01
C GLU A 8 -3.49 11.02 29.08
N ASP A 9 -4.38 11.90 29.55
CA ASP A 9 -4.80 13.09 28.79
C ASP A 9 -3.71 14.18 28.77
N ASP A 10 -3.01 14.35 29.89
CA ASP A 10 -1.87 15.25 30.00
C ASP A 10 -0.65 14.74 29.19
N LEU A 11 -0.54 13.43 28.97
CA LEU A 11 0.44 12.81 28.06
C LEU A 11 0.01 12.93 26.58
N SER A 12 -1.30 12.96 26.29
CA SER A 12 -1.89 13.02 24.93
C SER A 12 -1.71 14.37 24.24
N THR A 13 -1.68 15.43 25.04
CA THR A 13 -1.55 16.83 24.61
C THR A 13 -0.10 17.29 24.54
N LYS A 14 0.80 16.63 25.29
CA LYS A 14 2.25 16.81 25.20
C LYS A 14 2.77 16.40 23.82
N ALA A 15 3.84 17.08 23.39
CA ALA A 15 4.51 16.76 22.14
C ALA A 15 5.09 15.34 22.20
N LEU A 16 4.90 14.56 21.12
CA LEU A 16 5.46 13.22 21.02
C LEU A 16 6.99 13.26 20.96
N GLY A 17 7.63 12.29 21.61
CA GLY A 17 9.06 12.03 21.41
C GLY A 17 9.38 11.59 19.98
N ARG A 18 10.66 11.68 19.60
CA ARG A 18 11.13 11.34 18.24
C ARG A 18 10.94 9.86 17.89
N TRP A 19 11.11 8.97 18.86
CA TRP A 19 11.02 7.51 18.66
C TRP A 19 9.62 7.03 18.26
N PRO A 20 8.52 7.38 18.96
CA PRO A 20 7.16 7.07 18.52
C PRO A 20 6.84 7.56 17.10
N VAL A 21 7.32 8.75 16.74
CA VAL A 21 7.11 9.32 15.39
C VAL A 21 7.80 8.46 14.34
N PHE A 22 9.06 8.09 14.60
CA PHE A 22 9.85 7.25 13.70
C PHE A 22 9.22 5.86 13.51
N TYR A 23 8.88 5.17 14.60
CA TYR A 23 8.26 3.83 14.52
C TYR A 23 6.93 3.87 13.78
N TYR A 24 6.08 4.87 14.04
CA TYR A 24 4.84 5.04 13.32
C TYR A 24 5.06 5.22 11.80
N GLY A 25 6.04 6.04 11.41
CA GLY A 25 6.37 6.27 10.00
C GLY A 25 6.76 5.00 9.25
N MET A 26 7.47 4.07 9.90
CA MET A 26 7.90 2.79 9.32
C MET A 26 6.74 1.82 9.02
N GLY A 27 5.63 1.94 9.75
CA GLY A 27 4.53 0.97 9.70
C GLY A 27 3.84 0.83 8.35
N HIS A 28 3.99 1.81 7.45
CA HIS A 28 3.37 1.78 6.12
C HIS A 28 4.30 1.31 5.00
N MET A 29 5.57 1.01 5.32
CA MET A 29 6.62 0.71 4.33
C MET A 29 6.23 -0.43 3.37
N LEU A 30 5.73 -1.56 3.89
CA LEU A 30 5.32 -2.71 3.06
C LEU A 30 4.23 -2.34 2.05
N ASN A 31 3.22 -1.58 2.50
CA ASN A 31 2.13 -1.11 1.64
C ASN A 31 2.64 -0.16 0.55
N ASP A 32 3.58 0.72 0.87
CA ASP A 32 4.11 1.70 -0.09
C ASP A 32 5.01 1.04 -1.14
N ILE A 33 5.92 0.14 -0.72
CA ILE A 33 6.79 -0.62 -1.63
C ILE A 33 5.93 -1.44 -2.61
N THR A 34 4.95 -2.18 -2.08
CA THR A 34 4.08 -3.04 -2.90
C THR A 34 3.16 -2.22 -3.81
N ALA A 35 2.64 -1.07 -3.37
CA ALA A 35 1.88 -0.16 -4.22
C ALA A 35 2.72 0.41 -5.36
N SER A 36 3.94 0.86 -5.07
CA SER A 36 4.85 1.35 -6.12
C SER A 36 5.16 0.26 -7.14
N CYS A 37 5.34 -0.99 -6.70
CA CYS A 37 5.60 -2.11 -7.61
C CYS A 37 4.35 -2.49 -8.39
N TRP A 38 3.18 -2.48 -7.74
CA TRP A 38 1.88 -2.69 -8.37
C TRP A 38 1.64 -1.71 -9.52
N PHE A 39 1.76 -0.41 -9.27
CA PHE A 39 1.49 0.59 -10.31
C PHE A 39 2.57 0.57 -11.40
N THR A 40 3.85 0.45 -11.06
CA THR A 40 4.91 0.53 -12.07
C THR A 40 5.09 -0.75 -12.89
N TYR A 41 5.02 -1.93 -12.27
CA TYR A 41 5.47 -3.18 -12.89
C TYR A 41 4.38 -4.22 -13.16
N LEU A 42 3.19 -4.13 -12.54
CA LEU A 42 2.15 -5.17 -12.71
C LEU A 42 1.71 -5.31 -14.17
N LEU A 43 1.29 -4.21 -14.81
CA LEU A 43 0.78 -4.25 -16.18
C LEU A 43 1.85 -4.76 -17.14
N LEU A 44 3.09 -4.28 -16.96
CA LEU A 44 4.23 -4.68 -17.76
C LEU A 44 4.51 -6.18 -17.60
N PHE A 45 4.59 -6.68 -16.36
CA PHE A 45 4.73 -8.10 -16.07
C PHE A 45 3.62 -8.94 -16.72
N LEU A 46 2.35 -8.56 -16.53
CA LEU A 46 1.21 -9.29 -17.09
C LEU A 46 1.25 -9.34 -18.62
N THR A 47 1.66 -8.26 -19.28
CA THR A 47 1.83 -8.25 -20.75
C THR A 47 3.02 -9.07 -21.21
N GLU A 48 4.14 -9.05 -20.47
CA GLU A 48 5.34 -9.82 -20.81
C GLU A 48 5.13 -11.33 -20.63
N ILE A 49 4.29 -11.75 -19.70
CA ILE A 49 3.94 -13.17 -19.53
C ILE A 49 2.91 -13.67 -20.56
N GLY A 50 2.37 -12.79 -21.41
CA GLY A 50 1.51 -13.15 -22.55
C GLY A 50 0.02 -12.82 -22.40
N LEU A 51 -0.42 -12.14 -21.33
CA LEU A 51 -1.81 -11.65 -21.27
C LEU A 51 -1.98 -10.49 -22.26
N SER A 52 -3.15 -10.48 -22.93
CA SER A 52 -3.52 -9.31 -23.73
C SER A 52 -3.60 -8.06 -22.85
N PRO A 53 -3.29 -6.85 -23.37
CA PRO A 53 -3.39 -5.61 -22.60
C PRO A 53 -4.77 -5.40 -21.96
N ARG A 54 -5.84 -5.86 -22.63
CA ARG A 54 -7.21 -5.83 -22.10
C ARG A 54 -7.37 -6.71 -20.85
N ASN A 55 -6.80 -7.91 -20.87
CA ASN A 55 -6.88 -8.82 -19.73
C ASN A 55 -5.99 -8.33 -18.56
N ALA A 56 -4.80 -7.81 -18.86
CA ALA A 56 -3.94 -7.19 -17.84
C ALA A 56 -4.62 -5.99 -17.16
N ALA A 57 -5.28 -5.13 -17.94
CA ALA A 57 -6.08 -4.03 -17.40
C ALA A 57 -7.26 -4.51 -16.54
N THR A 58 -7.89 -5.63 -16.92
CA THR A 58 -8.97 -6.25 -16.14
C THR A 58 -8.47 -6.73 -14.77
N VAL A 59 -7.28 -7.35 -14.72
CA VAL A 59 -6.64 -7.75 -13.45
C VAL A 59 -6.38 -6.53 -12.58
N MET A 60 -5.77 -5.47 -13.13
CA MET A 60 -5.51 -4.25 -12.35
C MET A 60 -6.80 -3.60 -11.84
N LEU A 61 -7.84 -3.53 -12.69
CA LEU A 61 -9.15 -2.99 -12.34
C LEU A 61 -9.82 -3.77 -11.21
N SER A 62 -9.76 -5.10 -11.24
CA SER A 62 -10.33 -5.94 -10.19
C SER A 62 -9.76 -5.58 -8.80
N GLY A 63 -8.47 -5.27 -8.76
CA GLY A 63 -7.79 -4.78 -7.57
C GLY A 63 -8.30 -3.43 -7.08
N GLN A 64 -8.46 -2.45 -7.97
CA GLN A 64 -8.96 -1.12 -7.62
C GLN A 64 -10.41 -1.17 -7.10
N VAL A 65 -11.25 -2.01 -7.71
CA VAL A 65 -12.63 -2.22 -7.24
C VAL A 65 -12.63 -2.85 -5.85
N ALA A 66 -11.79 -3.88 -5.63
CA ALA A 66 -11.66 -4.52 -4.33
C ALA A 66 -11.16 -3.54 -3.25
N ASP A 67 -10.18 -2.69 -3.54
CA ASP A 67 -9.69 -1.64 -2.63
C ASP A 67 -10.81 -0.69 -2.19
N GLY A 68 -11.63 -0.22 -3.14
CA GLY A 68 -12.73 0.70 -2.87
C GLY A 68 -13.77 0.11 -1.90
N PHE A 69 -14.15 -1.16 -2.09
CA PHE A 69 -15.05 -1.84 -1.15
C PHE A 69 -14.35 -2.14 0.18
N ALA A 70 -13.15 -2.71 0.13
CA ALA A 70 -12.40 -3.12 1.31
C ALA A 70 -12.11 -1.95 2.25
N THR A 71 -11.83 -0.76 1.72
CA THR A 71 -11.61 0.45 2.51
C THR A 71 -12.84 0.81 3.35
N ILE A 72 -14.04 0.73 2.77
CA ILE A 72 -15.30 1.02 3.48
C ILE A 72 -15.54 -0.02 4.56
N PHE A 73 -15.43 -1.30 4.21
CA PHE A 73 -15.66 -2.40 5.15
C PHE A 73 -14.62 -2.42 6.28
N ALA A 74 -13.33 -2.25 5.96
CA ALA A 74 -12.27 -2.17 6.96
C ALA A 74 -12.49 -1.00 7.92
N GLY A 75 -12.86 0.19 7.41
CA GLY A 75 -13.18 1.33 8.27
C GLY A 75 -14.32 1.06 9.23
N GLU A 76 -15.43 0.51 8.73
CA GLU A 76 -16.60 0.14 9.56
C GLU A 76 -16.25 -0.92 10.62
N LEU A 77 -15.47 -1.93 10.25
CA LEU A 77 -15.08 -3.03 11.13
C LEU A 77 -14.06 -2.58 12.18
N ILE A 78 -13.08 -1.76 11.80
CA ILE A 78 -12.10 -1.16 12.73
C ILE A 78 -12.81 -0.25 13.73
N ASP A 79 -13.78 0.56 13.29
CA ASP A 79 -14.57 1.41 14.18
C ASP A 79 -15.35 0.59 15.23
N ARG A 80 -15.87 -0.59 14.85
CA ARG A 80 -16.68 -1.46 15.73
C ARG A 80 -15.82 -2.32 16.66
N PHE A 81 -14.77 -2.93 16.13
CA PHE A 81 -13.97 -3.93 16.84
C PHE A 81 -12.69 -3.35 17.44
N GLY A 82 -12.25 -2.17 17.02
CA GLY A 82 -10.98 -1.58 17.44
C GLY A 82 -9.77 -2.41 17.00
N HIS A 83 -8.72 -2.39 17.81
CA HIS A 83 -7.49 -3.19 17.62
C HIS A 83 -6.73 -2.90 16.31
N PHE A 84 -6.31 -1.64 16.13
CA PHE A 84 -5.63 -1.16 14.93
C PHE A 84 -4.42 -2.02 14.53
N LYS A 85 -3.61 -2.50 15.48
CA LYS A 85 -2.42 -3.31 15.13
C LYS A 85 -2.76 -4.71 14.64
N ILE A 86 -3.86 -5.30 15.11
CA ILE A 86 -4.31 -6.61 14.64
C ILE A 86 -4.77 -6.49 13.18
N TRP A 87 -5.58 -5.48 12.86
CA TRP A 87 -5.99 -5.20 11.48
C TRP A 87 -4.80 -4.88 10.58
N HIS A 88 -3.85 -4.08 11.07
CA HIS A 88 -2.63 -3.75 10.35
C HIS A 88 -1.75 -4.98 10.07
N GLY A 89 -1.52 -5.81 11.09
CA GLY A 89 -0.72 -7.03 10.97
C GLY A 89 -1.38 -8.07 10.07
N ALA A 90 -2.69 -8.28 10.21
CA ALA A 90 -3.45 -9.19 9.36
C ALA A 90 -3.47 -8.74 7.90
N GLY A 91 -3.69 -7.44 7.65
CA GLY A 91 -3.62 -6.86 6.31
C GLY A 91 -2.21 -6.99 5.70
N SER A 92 -1.16 -6.72 6.49
CA SER A 92 0.24 -6.83 6.06
C SER A 92 0.61 -8.27 5.69
N LEU A 93 0.15 -9.25 6.48
CA LEU A 93 0.33 -10.66 6.17
C LEU A 93 -0.39 -11.05 4.88
N LEU A 94 -1.63 -10.58 4.71
CA LEU A 94 -2.41 -10.84 3.50
C LEU A 94 -1.74 -10.23 2.27
N VAL A 95 -1.17 -9.03 2.38
CA VAL A 95 -0.35 -8.38 1.35
C VAL A 95 0.87 -9.24 1.02
N ALA A 96 1.66 -9.66 2.00
CA ALA A 96 2.89 -10.43 1.77
C ALA A 96 2.63 -11.75 1.01
N VAL A 97 1.57 -12.47 1.40
CA VAL A 97 1.20 -13.76 0.78
C VAL A 97 0.62 -13.58 -0.62
N SER A 98 -0.32 -12.64 -0.78
CA SER A 98 -0.98 -12.42 -2.07
C SER A 98 -0.04 -11.80 -3.09
N PHE A 99 0.80 -10.84 -2.70
CA PHE A 99 1.77 -10.19 -3.59
C PHE A 99 2.83 -11.19 -4.10
N SER A 100 3.29 -12.11 -3.24
CA SER A 100 4.14 -13.23 -3.66
C SER A 100 3.46 -14.10 -4.73
N SER A 101 2.14 -14.27 -4.63
CA SER A 101 1.36 -15.09 -5.57
C SER A 101 1.09 -14.37 -6.89
N VAL A 102 0.93 -13.04 -6.89
CA VAL A 102 0.75 -12.23 -8.11
C VAL A 102 1.98 -12.31 -9.03
N PHE A 103 3.19 -12.25 -8.48
CA PHE A 103 4.43 -12.38 -9.26
C PHE A 103 4.96 -13.83 -9.31
N GLY A 104 4.45 -14.71 -8.46
CA GLY A 104 4.82 -16.13 -8.34
C GLY A 104 4.37 -17.03 -9.49
N GLY A 105 3.64 -16.49 -10.48
CA GLY A 105 3.03 -17.26 -11.57
C GLY A 105 1.67 -17.87 -11.17
N CYS A 106 0.90 -18.36 -12.14
CA CYS A 106 -0.43 -18.90 -11.87
C CYS A 106 -0.36 -20.25 -11.10
N LEU A 107 -0.33 -20.18 -9.76
CA LEU A 107 -0.40 -21.34 -8.86
C LEU A 107 -1.65 -22.20 -9.15
N PRO A 108 -2.85 -21.62 -9.37
CA PRO A 108 -4.04 -22.41 -9.72
C PRO A 108 -3.91 -23.11 -11.08
N CYS A 109 -3.25 -22.50 -12.06
CA CYS A 109 -3.07 -23.12 -13.38
C CYS A 109 -2.19 -24.38 -13.30
N LYS A 110 -1.19 -24.40 -12.40
CA LYS A 110 -0.38 -25.59 -12.13
C LYS A 110 -1.15 -26.69 -11.39
N ILE A 111 -2.05 -26.32 -10.49
CA ILE A 111 -2.83 -27.27 -9.68
C ILE A 111 -3.96 -27.89 -10.51
N PHE A 112 -4.64 -27.09 -11.33
CA PHE A 112 -5.82 -27.54 -12.09
C PHE A 112 -5.50 -27.97 -13.53
N ALA A 113 -4.24 -27.92 -13.96
CA ALA A 113 -3.77 -28.29 -15.31
C ALA A 113 -4.59 -27.68 -16.46
N SER A 114 -5.15 -26.48 -16.22
CA SER A 114 -6.00 -25.77 -17.17
C SER A 114 -5.30 -24.50 -17.61
N SER A 115 -4.88 -24.48 -18.88
CA SER A 115 -4.09 -23.39 -19.49
C SER A 115 -4.96 -22.48 -20.37
N SER A 116 -6.19 -22.22 -19.95
CA SER A 116 -7.05 -21.26 -20.67
C SER A 116 -6.73 -19.83 -20.23
N CYS A 117 -6.57 -18.93 -21.20
CA CYS A 117 -6.33 -17.50 -20.98
C CYS A 117 -7.39 -16.86 -20.05
N THR A 118 -8.64 -17.31 -20.13
CA THR A 118 -9.71 -16.87 -19.23
C THR A 118 -9.46 -17.31 -17.79
N PHE A 119 -9.03 -18.57 -17.58
CA PHE A 119 -8.77 -19.12 -16.26
C PHE A 119 -7.56 -18.45 -15.59
N GLU A 120 -6.53 -18.15 -16.38
CA GLU A 120 -5.36 -17.39 -15.94
C GLU A 120 -5.74 -15.96 -15.52
N THR A 121 -6.51 -15.27 -16.36
CA THR A 121 -6.99 -13.90 -16.06
C THR A 121 -7.84 -13.86 -14.79
N VAL A 122 -8.74 -14.82 -14.60
CA VAL A 122 -9.58 -14.93 -13.39
C VAL A 122 -8.71 -15.19 -12.15
N SER A 123 -7.72 -16.07 -12.26
CA SER A 123 -6.80 -16.38 -11.16
C SER A 123 -5.99 -15.16 -10.73
N TYR A 124 -5.40 -14.44 -11.69
CA TYR A 124 -4.68 -13.20 -11.40
C TYR A 124 -5.60 -12.12 -10.83
N SER A 125 -6.83 -12.01 -11.32
CA SER A 125 -7.83 -11.06 -10.80
C SER A 125 -8.22 -11.38 -9.35
N ALA A 126 -8.34 -12.66 -8.98
CA ALA A 126 -8.64 -13.05 -7.61
C ALA A 126 -7.50 -12.67 -6.65
N PHE A 127 -6.25 -12.98 -7.00
CA PHE A 127 -5.09 -12.59 -6.17
C PHE A 127 -4.90 -11.07 -6.11
N ALA A 128 -5.14 -10.36 -7.23
CA ALA A 128 -5.18 -8.91 -7.30
C ALA A 128 -6.21 -8.30 -6.33
N ALA A 129 -7.41 -8.87 -6.28
CA ALA A 129 -8.45 -8.43 -5.35
C ALA A 129 -8.03 -8.69 -3.89
N ILE A 130 -7.52 -9.89 -3.58
CA ILE A 130 -7.07 -10.24 -2.22
C ILE A 130 -5.93 -9.33 -1.75
N PHE A 131 -4.98 -9.04 -2.64
CA PHE A 131 -3.89 -8.11 -2.36
C PHE A 131 -4.42 -6.73 -1.97
N ASN A 132 -5.34 -6.17 -2.76
CA ASN A 132 -5.90 -4.84 -2.49
C ASN A 132 -6.79 -4.82 -1.24
N VAL A 133 -7.45 -5.93 -0.90
CA VAL A 133 -8.15 -6.06 0.39
C VAL A 133 -7.18 -5.95 1.56
N GLY A 134 -6.04 -6.66 1.50
CA GLY A 134 -5.01 -6.59 2.54
C GLY A 134 -4.36 -5.20 2.62
N TRP A 135 -4.12 -4.59 1.45
CA TRP A 135 -3.56 -3.25 1.34
C TRP A 135 -4.49 -2.22 1.98
N ALA A 136 -5.79 -2.25 1.65
CA ALA A 136 -6.82 -1.38 2.22
C ALA A 136 -6.93 -1.53 3.74
N ALA A 137 -6.97 -2.77 4.25
CA ALA A 137 -7.04 -3.03 5.69
C ALA A 137 -5.83 -2.43 6.44
N THR A 138 -4.64 -2.57 5.88
CA THR A 138 -3.40 -2.00 6.43
C THR A 138 -3.40 -0.46 6.37
N GLN A 139 -3.85 0.11 5.26
CA GLN A 139 -3.92 1.55 5.03
C GLN A 139 -4.89 2.25 5.99
N VAL A 140 -6.11 1.72 6.12
CA VAL A 140 -7.15 2.31 6.98
C VAL A 140 -6.76 2.20 8.45
N SER A 141 -6.26 1.04 8.89
CA SER A 141 -5.83 0.83 10.28
C SER A 141 -4.63 1.71 10.67
N HIS A 142 -3.65 1.89 9.78
CA HIS A 142 -2.50 2.76 10.03
C HIS A 142 -2.91 4.25 10.10
N MET A 143 -3.69 4.73 9.12
CA MET A 143 -4.05 6.17 9.06
C MET A 143 -5.00 6.60 10.19
N SER A 144 -5.93 5.73 10.60
CA SER A 144 -6.82 6.01 11.72
C SER A 144 -6.08 6.07 13.07
N MET A 145 -4.92 5.42 13.16
CA MET A 145 -4.08 5.37 14.36
C MET A 145 -3.55 6.74 14.80
N VAL A 146 -3.24 7.64 13.86
CA VAL A 146 -2.68 8.99 14.14
C VAL A 146 -3.54 9.75 15.14
N SER A 147 -4.86 9.71 14.91
CA SER A 147 -5.87 10.40 15.72
C SER A 147 -5.95 9.85 17.14
N CYS A 148 -5.55 8.60 17.34
CA CYS A 148 -5.56 7.92 18.63
C CYS A 148 -4.22 8.06 19.38
N ILE A 149 -3.11 8.24 18.66
CA ILE A 149 -1.78 8.40 19.25
C ILE A 149 -1.62 9.77 19.91
N THR A 150 -2.06 10.85 19.27
CA THR A 150 -1.87 12.22 19.80
C THR A 150 -3.00 13.16 19.40
N LEU A 151 -3.40 14.02 20.33
CA LEU A 151 -4.35 15.11 20.09
C LEU A 151 -3.64 16.40 19.64
N ASN A 152 -2.33 16.50 19.84
CA ASN A 152 -1.51 17.65 19.49
C ASN A 152 -1.37 17.77 17.96
N SER A 153 -1.71 18.92 17.39
CA SER A 153 -1.65 19.18 15.94
C SER A 153 -0.23 19.07 15.38
N THR A 154 0.77 19.65 16.06
CA THR A 154 2.17 19.59 15.66
C THR A 154 2.69 18.15 15.61
N SER A 155 2.31 17.33 16.59
CA SER A 155 2.69 15.92 16.63
C SER A 155 2.01 15.10 15.51
N ARG A 156 0.74 15.40 15.17
CA ARG A 156 0.06 14.80 14.00
C ARG A 156 0.74 15.15 12.69
N VAL A 157 1.17 16.41 12.53
CA VAL A 157 1.95 16.85 11.36
C VAL A 157 3.29 16.11 11.29
N ALA A 158 3.99 15.95 12.42
CA ALA A 158 5.25 15.21 12.47
C ALA A 158 5.08 13.72 12.09
N LEU A 159 4.02 13.05 12.59
CA LEU A 159 3.69 11.68 12.21
C LEU A 159 3.40 11.55 10.71
N ALA A 160 2.60 12.46 10.16
CA ALA A 160 2.26 12.47 8.73
C ALA A 160 3.50 12.74 7.86
N SER A 161 4.34 13.70 8.25
CA SER A 161 5.58 14.04 7.55
C SER A 161 6.57 12.87 7.56
N CYS A 162 6.77 12.22 8.71
CA CYS A 162 7.65 11.06 8.83
C CYS A 162 7.15 9.88 7.97
N ARG A 163 5.84 9.62 7.97
CA ARG A 163 5.23 8.63 7.08
C ARG A 163 5.53 8.93 5.61
N ASN A 164 5.31 10.17 5.17
CA ASN A 164 5.57 10.57 3.79
C ASN A 164 7.06 10.42 3.41
N ALA A 165 7.99 10.70 4.33
CA ALA A 165 9.42 10.43 4.12
C ALA A 165 9.69 8.94 3.91
N PHE A 166 9.08 8.07 4.73
CA PHE A 166 9.18 6.63 4.55
C PHE A 166 8.53 6.13 3.25
N THR A 167 7.45 6.76 2.78
CA THR A 167 6.89 6.50 1.45
C THR A 167 7.90 6.81 0.33
N MET A 168 8.68 7.89 0.45
CA MET A 168 9.74 8.17 -0.53
C MET A 168 10.85 7.12 -0.47
N VAL A 169 11.26 6.70 0.73
CA VAL A 169 12.24 5.62 0.92
C VAL A 169 11.72 4.31 0.35
N ALA A 170 10.45 3.98 0.54
CA ALA A 170 9.79 2.81 -0.03
C ALA A 170 9.93 2.78 -1.56
N ASN A 171 9.52 3.86 -2.21
CA ASN A 171 9.57 3.99 -3.67
C ASN A 171 11.02 3.86 -4.20
N LEU A 172 11.98 4.56 -3.57
CA LEU A 172 13.39 4.49 -3.94
C LEU A 172 13.97 3.08 -3.73
N SER A 173 13.60 2.42 -2.63
CA SER A 173 14.08 1.06 -2.32
C SER A 173 13.61 0.05 -3.35
N LEU A 174 12.38 0.16 -3.85
CA LEU A 174 11.87 -0.69 -4.92
C LEU A 174 12.73 -0.55 -6.19
N TYR A 175 13.03 0.68 -6.61
CA TYR A 175 13.83 0.91 -7.80
C TYR A 175 15.27 0.42 -7.64
N ALA A 176 15.86 0.59 -6.44
CA ALA A 176 17.16 0.03 -6.13
C ALA A 176 17.16 -1.51 -6.21
N VAL A 177 16.15 -2.16 -5.63
CA VAL A 177 15.97 -3.62 -5.73
C VAL A 177 15.80 -4.06 -7.18
N ALA A 178 14.94 -3.38 -7.95
CA ALA A 178 14.72 -3.67 -9.36
C ALA A 178 16.02 -3.54 -10.17
N PHE A 179 16.78 -2.47 -9.96
CA PHE A 179 18.06 -2.25 -10.63
C PHE A 179 19.07 -3.36 -10.35
N ILE A 180 19.19 -3.78 -9.08
CA ILE A 180 20.09 -4.88 -8.70
C ILE A 180 19.65 -6.18 -9.39
N VAL A 181 18.36 -6.52 -9.32
CA VAL A 181 17.85 -7.77 -9.89
C VAL A 181 18.00 -7.81 -11.42
N PHE A 182 17.68 -6.71 -12.11
CA PHE A 182 17.85 -6.61 -13.56
C PHE A 182 19.32 -6.65 -14.01
N SER A 183 20.25 -6.22 -13.15
CA SER A 183 21.69 -6.29 -13.42
C SER A 183 22.27 -7.69 -13.23
N VAL A 184 21.69 -8.49 -12.33
CA VAL A 184 22.19 -9.83 -11.98
C VAL A 184 21.55 -10.92 -12.85
N ILE A 185 20.27 -10.81 -13.17
CA ILE A 185 19.52 -11.82 -13.93
C ILE A 185 19.34 -11.34 -15.36
N ASN A 186 19.85 -12.08 -16.34
CA ASN A 186 19.69 -11.77 -17.75
C ASN A 186 18.28 -12.14 -18.24
N GLY A 187 17.48 -11.17 -18.66
CA GLY A 187 16.10 -11.37 -19.14
C GLY A 187 15.99 -11.88 -20.58
N LYS A 188 16.80 -12.87 -20.98
CA LYS A 188 16.82 -13.37 -22.37
C LYS A 188 15.68 -14.34 -22.67
N THR A 189 15.20 -15.07 -21.66
CA THR A 189 14.15 -16.09 -21.80
C THR A 189 12.92 -15.69 -20.99
N TYR A 190 11.73 -16.16 -21.40
CA TYR A 190 10.47 -16.00 -20.66
C TYR A 190 10.59 -16.37 -19.18
N VAL A 191 11.25 -17.50 -18.89
CA VAL A 191 11.47 -17.99 -17.52
C VAL A 191 12.36 -17.03 -16.71
N ASP A 192 13.34 -16.40 -17.35
CA ASP A 192 14.25 -15.47 -16.71
C ASP A 192 13.54 -14.17 -16.34
N VAL A 193 12.66 -13.66 -17.23
CA VAL A 193 11.82 -12.49 -16.98
C VAL A 193 10.88 -12.75 -15.79
N GLN A 194 10.21 -13.90 -15.76
CA GLN A 194 9.38 -14.28 -14.62
C GLN A 194 10.19 -14.35 -13.31
N ASN A 195 11.41 -14.88 -13.37
CA ASN A 195 12.29 -14.96 -12.21
C ASN A 195 12.78 -13.58 -11.74
N GLN A 196 13.03 -12.62 -12.65
CA GLN A 196 13.35 -11.25 -12.29
C GLN A 196 12.26 -10.62 -11.41
N TYR A 197 11.00 -10.61 -11.89
CA TYR A 197 9.92 -10.00 -11.11
C TYR A 197 9.61 -10.74 -9.80
N ARG A 198 9.78 -12.07 -9.77
CA ARG A 198 9.69 -12.85 -8.53
C ARG A 198 10.71 -12.39 -7.49
N TRP A 199 11.97 -12.25 -7.88
CA TRP A 199 13.02 -11.78 -6.97
C TRP A 199 12.79 -10.35 -6.51
N ILE A 200 12.34 -9.45 -7.41
CA ILE A 200 11.94 -8.09 -7.04
C ILE A 200 10.83 -8.13 -5.98
N ALA A 201 9.79 -8.94 -6.19
CA ALA A 201 8.68 -9.06 -5.25
C ALA A 201 9.13 -9.63 -3.89
N TYR A 202 9.91 -10.71 -3.88
CA TYR A 202 10.36 -11.35 -2.63
C TYR A 202 11.30 -10.47 -1.82
N LEU A 203 12.26 -9.80 -2.45
CA LEU A 203 13.15 -8.87 -1.76
C LEU A 203 12.37 -7.67 -1.21
N SER A 204 11.45 -7.12 -1.99
CA SER A 204 10.58 -6.01 -1.60
C SER A 204 9.68 -6.36 -0.41
N ILE A 205 9.04 -7.54 -0.43
CA ILE A 205 8.23 -8.04 0.68
C ILE A 205 9.11 -8.27 1.91
N CYS A 206 10.29 -8.87 1.76
CA CYS A 206 11.20 -9.13 2.88
C CYS A 206 11.59 -7.84 3.59
N ILE A 207 12.00 -6.82 2.83
CA ILE A 207 12.31 -5.48 3.35
C ILE A 207 11.07 -4.92 4.07
N GLY A 208 9.92 -4.85 3.39
CA GLY A 208 8.69 -4.32 3.97
C GLY A 208 8.25 -5.03 5.26
N CYS A 209 8.34 -6.36 5.30
CA CYS A 209 7.99 -7.17 6.47
C CYS A 209 8.91 -6.89 7.67
N CYS A 210 10.21 -6.64 7.43
CA CYS A 210 11.13 -6.24 8.50
C CYS A 210 10.68 -4.92 9.15
N PHE A 211 10.31 -3.91 8.34
CA PHE A 211 9.81 -2.63 8.84
C PHE A 211 8.46 -2.79 9.58
N VAL A 212 7.55 -3.60 9.05
CA VAL A 212 6.27 -3.90 9.71
C VAL A 212 6.47 -4.60 11.05
N ALA A 213 7.39 -5.58 11.13
CA ALA A 213 7.70 -6.26 12.38
C ALA A 213 8.26 -5.28 13.44
N ILE A 214 9.17 -4.39 13.05
CA ILE A 214 9.69 -3.33 13.93
C ILE A 214 8.55 -2.43 14.40
N PHE A 215 7.65 -2.01 13.51
CA PHE A 215 6.48 -1.21 13.88
C PHE A 215 5.57 -1.95 14.87
N LEU A 216 5.24 -3.22 14.61
CA LEU A 216 4.37 -4.02 15.46
C LEU A 216 4.99 -4.32 16.83
N LEU A 217 6.32 -4.42 16.94
CA LEU A 217 6.99 -4.66 18.22
C LEU A 217 7.21 -3.35 19.01
N SER A 218 7.56 -2.26 18.33
CA SER A 218 7.97 -1.00 18.98
C SER A 218 6.82 -0.07 19.34
N THR A 219 5.64 -0.22 18.72
CA THR A 219 4.48 0.62 19.02
C THR A 219 3.56 -0.01 20.07
N LYS A 220 3.11 0.78 21.03
CA LYS A 220 2.05 0.35 21.97
C LYS A 220 0.70 0.40 21.26
N GLU A 221 -0.20 -0.53 21.58
CA GLU A 221 -1.57 -0.52 21.04
C GLU A 221 -2.24 0.81 21.39
N PRO A 222 -2.56 1.65 20.38
CA PRO A 222 -3.31 2.86 20.63
C PRO A 222 -4.76 2.45 20.90
N ARG A 223 -5.19 2.60 22.15
CA ARG A 223 -6.59 2.43 22.48
C ARG A 223 -7.37 3.59 21.86
N LEU A 224 -8.53 3.28 21.30
CA LEU A 224 -9.50 4.30 20.93
C LEU A 224 -9.74 5.13 22.20
N LYS A 225 -9.30 6.39 22.23
CA LYS A 225 -9.52 7.28 23.38
C LYS A 225 -11.00 7.61 23.40
N VAL A 226 -11.79 6.73 24.02
CA VAL A 226 -13.16 7.02 24.43
C VAL A 226 -13.02 8.16 25.44
N GLY A 227 -13.31 9.38 25.01
CA GLY A 227 -13.25 10.54 25.89
C GLY A 227 -14.09 10.26 27.13
N ILE A 228 -13.49 10.37 28.32
CA ILE A 228 -14.19 10.33 29.60
C ILE A 228 -14.85 11.69 29.81
N HIS A 229 -15.75 12.05 28.90
CA HIS A 229 -16.73 13.10 29.14
C HIS A 229 -18.15 12.54 29.20
N GLY A 230 -18.31 11.21 29.34
CA GLY A 230 -19.63 10.57 29.35
C GLY A 230 -20.37 10.63 28.01
N GLU A 231 -19.95 11.49 27.09
CA GLU A 231 -20.41 11.50 25.71
C GLU A 231 -19.60 10.47 24.93
N ILE A 232 -20.20 9.29 24.71
CA ILE A 232 -19.93 8.50 23.51
C ILE A 232 -19.93 9.52 22.38
N ARG A 233 -18.77 9.84 21.78
CA ARG A 233 -18.72 10.72 20.60
C ARG A 233 -19.66 10.08 19.60
N ALA A 234 -20.88 10.62 19.52
CA ALA A 234 -21.97 9.98 18.80
C ALA A 234 -21.44 9.73 17.40
N ARG A 235 -21.48 8.46 16.98
CA ARG A 235 -20.97 8.08 15.67
C ARG A 235 -21.62 9.00 14.65
N ILE A 236 -20.81 9.83 14.01
CA ILE A 236 -21.35 10.83 13.09
C ILE A 236 -22.06 10.05 11.99
N SER A 237 -23.38 10.24 11.89
CA SER A 237 -24.17 9.54 10.89
C SER A 237 -23.62 9.83 9.50
N TRP A 238 -23.54 8.80 8.66
CA TRP A 238 -23.14 8.93 7.26
C TRP A 238 -23.91 10.05 6.54
N VAL A 239 -25.19 10.21 6.88
CA VAL A 239 -26.08 11.25 6.34
C VAL A 239 -25.54 12.66 6.57
N TYR A 240 -24.84 12.90 7.68
CA TYR A 240 -24.24 14.19 7.96
C TYR A 240 -23.09 14.51 6.99
N TRP A 241 -22.23 13.54 6.70
CA TRP A 241 -21.12 13.71 5.76
C TRP A 241 -21.62 13.97 4.34
N PHE A 242 -22.63 13.23 3.88
CA PHE A 242 -23.23 13.43 2.56
C PHE A 242 -23.93 14.78 2.37
N LYS A 243 -24.25 15.50 3.46
CA LYS A 243 -24.81 16.85 3.40
C LYS A 243 -23.76 17.95 3.30
N ARG A 244 -22.48 17.68 3.56
CA ARG A 244 -21.44 18.70 3.60
C ARG A 244 -20.78 18.89 2.24
N VAL A 245 -20.87 20.10 1.68
CA VAL A 245 -20.20 20.46 0.41
C VAL A 245 -18.68 20.23 0.46
N LEU A 246 -18.05 20.53 1.61
CA LEU A 246 -16.61 20.33 1.81
C LEU A 246 -16.17 18.87 1.59
N TYR A 247 -17.04 17.90 1.91
CA TYR A 247 -16.75 16.48 1.70
C TYR A 247 -16.54 16.19 0.20
N TYR A 248 -17.42 16.70 -0.65
CA TYR A 248 -17.31 16.53 -2.11
C TYR A 248 -16.12 17.29 -2.70
N GLN A 249 -15.79 18.48 -2.18
CA GLN A 249 -14.62 19.23 -2.63
C GLN A 249 -13.30 18.48 -2.34
N VAL A 250 -13.16 17.93 -1.13
CA VAL A 250 -11.97 17.14 -0.76
C VAL A 250 -11.93 15.83 -1.54
N ALA A 251 -13.07 15.15 -1.71
CA ALA A 251 -13.17 13.92 -2.48
C ALA A 251 -12.76 14.15 -3.95
N LEU A 252 -13.24 15.22 -4.59
CA LEU A 252 -12.88 15.57 -5.96
C LEU A 252 -11.38 15.83 -6.11
N ASN A 253 -10.81 16.66 -5.24
CA ASN A 253 -9.37 16.94 -5.25
C ASN A 253 -8.57 15.64 -5.07
N TYR A 254 -8.94 14.81 -4.11
CA TYR A 254 -8.28 13.54 -3.85
C TYR A 254 -8.35 12.59 -5.06
N VAL A 255 -9.52 12.44 -5.68
CA VAL A 255 -9.70 11.58 -6.86
C VAL A 255 -8.88 12.08 -8.03
N LEU A 256 -8.87 13.38 -8.31
CA LEU A 256 -8.08 13.96 -9.40
C LEU A 256 -6.58 13.77 -9.15
N THR A 257 -6.10 14.07 -7.94
CA THR A 257 -4.69 13.87 -7.59
C THR A 257 -4.28 12.40 -7.70
N ARG A 258 -5.09 11.47 -7.17
CA ARG A 258 -4.82 10.04 -7.26
C ARG A 258 -4.84 9.54 -8.70
N LEU A 259 -5.77 10.02 -9.52
CA LEU A 259 -5.84 9.67 -10.93
C LEU A 259 -4.56 10.07 -11.66
N VAL A 260 -4.12 11.32 -11.51
CA VAL A 260 -2.90 11.82 -12.14
C VAL A 260 -1.69 11.00 -11.69
N VAL A 261 -1.50 10.82 -10.38
CA VAL A 261 -0.35 10.07 -9.84
C VAL A 261 -0.35 8.62 -10.33
N ASN A 262 -1.47 7.92 -10.25
CA ASN A 262 -1.55 6.51 -10.62
C ASN A 262 -1.38 6.30 -12.13
N VAL A 263 -1.95 7.18 -12.97
CA VAL A 263 -1.78 7.13 -14.42
C VAL A 263 -0.32 7.43 -14.78
N SER A 264 0.28 8.46 -14.20
CA SER A 264 1.70 8.76 -14.42
C SER A 264 2.56 7.57 -14.03
N GLN A 265 2.41 6.99 -12.84
CA GLN A 265 3.22 5.85 -12.41
C GLN A 265 3.02 4.59 -13.27
N ALA A 266 1.79 4.30 -13.69
CA ALA A 266 1.48 3.11 -14.48
C ALA A 266 1.97 3.18 -15.92
N TYR A 267 1.90 4.36 -16.56
CA TYR A 267 2.26 4.52 -17.96
C TYR A 267 3.71 4.95 -18.18
N LEU A 268 4.40 5.46 -17.16
CA LEU A 268 5.78 5.93 -17.29
C LEU A 268 6.73 4.82 -17.76
N ALA A 269 6.56 3.59 -17.25
CA ALA A 269 7.34 2.45 -17.70
C ALA A 269 7.05 2.12 -19.18
N PHE A 270 5.79 2.16 -19.62
CA PHE A 270 5.43 1.93 -21.02
C PHE A 270 5.97 3.01 -21.95
N TYR A 271 5.92 4.28 -21.53
CA TYR A 271 6.46 5.41 -22.30
C TYR A 271 7.97 5.26 -22.53
N VAL A 272 8.73 4.92 -21.48
CA VAL A 272 10.19 4.73 -21.58
C VAL A 272 10.58 3.56 -22.49
N ILE A 273 9.79 2.49 -22.48
CA ILE A 273 10.13 1.27 -23.23
C ILE A 273 9.64 1.36 -24.68
N ASN A 274 8.39 1.76 -24.89
CA ASN A 274 7.74 1.69 -26.20
C ASN A 274 8.01 2.93 -27.04
N ASP A 275 7.94 4.13 -26.45
CA ASP A 275 8.08 5.38 -27.19
C ASP A 275 9.53 5.86 -27.27
N LEU A 276 10.29 5.68 -26.19
CA LEU A 276 11.70 6.08 -26.12
C LEU A 276 12.69 4.98 -26.57
N GLN A 277 12.21 3.76 -26.86
CA GLN A 277 13.00 2.59 -27.30
C GLN A 277 14.28 2.33 -26.49
N MET A 278 14.26 2.63 -25.19
CA MET A 278 15.44 2.44 -24.35
C MET A 278 15.70 0.95 -24.09
N ALA A 279 16.97 0.58 -23.91
CA ALA A 279 17.38 -0.79 -23.60
C ALA A 279 16.63 -1.34 -22.36
N GLN A 280 16.45 -2.66 -22.25
CA GLN A 280 15.69 -3.26 -21.13
C GLN A 280 16.23 -2.88 -19.73
N SER A 281 17.49 -2.45 -19.61
CA SER A 281 18.05 -1.86 -18.38
C SER A 281 17.37 -0.55 -17.95
N ALA A 282 16.72 0.17 -18.87
CA ALA A 282 15.94 1.37 -18.59
C ALA A 282 14.65 1.09 -17.81
N LYS A 283 14.15 -0.17 -17.80
CA LYS A 283 13.03 -0.60 -16.93
C LYS A 283 13.31 -0.37 -15.44
N ALA A 284 14.60 -0.33 -15.07
CA ALA A 284 15.07 -0.10 -13.71
C ALA A 284 15.27 1.40 -13.36
N LEU A 285 15.49 2.25 -14.37
CA LEU A 285 16.15 3.56 -14.23
C LEU A 285 15.19 4.76 -14.32
N VAL A 286 13.88 4.52 -14.36
CA VAL A 286 12.84 5.49 -14.71
C VAL A 286 12.69 6.68 -13.71
N TYR A 287 13.59 6.83 -12.74
CA TYR A 287 13.68 8.05 -11.92
C TYR A 287 15.08 8.71 -11.85
N GLY A 288 16.04 8.28 -12.67
CA GLY A 288 17.40 8.82 -12.66
C GLY A 288 17.64 10.09 -13.50
N GLN A 289 16.68 10.51 -14.33
CA GLN A 289 16.83 11.67 -15.22
C GLN A 289 15.65 12.63 -15.08
N PHE A 290 15.63 13.37 -13.97
CA PHE A 290 14.95 14.67 -13.90
C PHE A 290 15.85 15.70 -13.18
N CYS A 291 16.71 16.33 -13.97
CA CYS A 291 17.22 17.71 -13.93
C CYS A 291 18.08 18.21 -12.73
N PRO A 292 18.94 19.24 -12.94
CA PRO A 292 18.53 20.58 -13.35
C PRO A 292 19.24 21.13 -14.61
N LEU A 293 18.65 22.22 -15.11
CA LEU A 293 19.20 23.16 -16.10
C LEU A 293 20.68 23.50 -15.87
#